data_AF-A0A7X2XN54-F1
#
_entry.id   AF-A0A7X2XN54-F1
#
_cell.length_a   1.000
_cell.length_b   1.000
_cell.length_c   1.000
_cell.angle_alpha   90.00
_cell.angle_beta   90.00
_cell.angle_gamma   90.00
#
_symmetry.space_group_name_H-M   'P 1'
#
loop_
_entity.id
_entity.type
_entity.pdbx_description
1 polymer ?
#
loop_
_entity_poly.entity_id
_entity_poly.type
_entity_poly.pdbx_seq_one_letter_code
_entity_poly.pdbx_strand_id
1 'polypeptide(L)'
;MYIDQKQYTFPLDVSSQILVYRKDLFEDSFLQRRYFEKTKRKLTVPKSYQEFDELSEFFTLTENPFSPTLYGHSLALSSSVRAACEFIPRFRERLAQSRMNLAVLPQVLTEYE
;
A
#
# COMPACT_ATOMS: atom_id res chain seq x y z
N MET A 1 7.24 20.46 -19.40
CA MET A 1 5.79 20.37 -19.62
C MET A 1 5.39 21.29 -20.77
N TYR A 2 4.66 20.76 -21.74
CA TYR A 2 4.08 21.53 -22.84
C TYR A 2 2.60 21.81 -22.52
N ILE A 3 2.18 23.07 -22.59
CA ILE A 3 0.77 23.49 -22.49
C ILE A 3 0.54 24.40 -23.69
N ASP A 4 -0.53 24.15 -24.45
CA ASP A 4 -0.86 24.89 -25.67
C ASP A 4 0.34 25.05 -26.63
N GLN A 5 1.07 23.94 -26.85
CA GLN A 5 2.27 23.86 -27.69
C GLN A 5 3.45 24.74 -27.25
N LYS A 6 3.37 25.39 -26.09
CA LYS A 6 4.47 26.18 -25.51
C LYS A 6 5.18 25.38 -24.43
N GLN A 7 6.51 25.39 -24.46
CA GLN A 7 7.34 24.68 -23.48
C GLN A 7 7.58 25.56 -22.24
N TYR A 8 7.10 25.12 -21.07
CA TYR A 8 7.25 25.84 -19.80
C TYR A 8 8.36 25.30 -18.91
N THR A 9 8.63 24.00 -18.98
CA THR A 9 9.60 23.33 -18.11
C THR A 9 10.23 22.14 -18.84
N PHE A 10 11.36 21.66 -18.34
CA PHE A 10 11.90 20.34 -18.66
C PHE A 10 11.77 19.42 -17.43
N PRO A 11 11.33 18.17 -17.57
CA PRO A 11 11.37 17.22 -16.47
C PRO A 11 12.84 16.92 -16.12
N LEU A 12 13.20 17.10 -14.85
CA LEU A 12 14.56 16.87 -14.36
C LEU A 12 14.75 15.41 -13.89
N ASP A 13 13.82 14.92 -13.08
CA ASP A 13 13.74 13.55 -12.60
C ASP A 13 12.29 13.06 -12.67
N VAL A 14 12.12 11.75 -12.69
CA VAL A 14 10.84 11.09 -12.45
C VAL A 14 11.01 10.15 -11.26
N SER A 15 10.05 10.16 -10.36
CA SER A 15 9.99 9.24 -9.23
C SER A 15 8.83 8.27 -9.39
N SER A 16 8.99 7.06 -8.87
CA SER A 16 7.95 6.02 -8.84
C SER A 16 7.98 5.33 -7.50
N GLN A 17 6.80 5.00 -6.97
CA GLN A 17 6.67 4.23 -5.75
C GLN A 17 6.77 2.73 -6.08
N ILE A 18 7.55 1.99 -5.29
CA ILE A 18 7.79 0.56 -5.50
C ILE A 18 7.54 -0.17 -4.18
N LEU A 19 6.83 -1.31 -4.25
CA LEU A 19 6.71 -2.24 -3.14
C LEU A 19 7.90 -3.21 -3.14
N VAL A 20 8.80 -3.04 -2.16
CA VAL A 20 9.88 -4.00 -1.90
C VAL A 20 9.46 -4.91 -0.76
N TYR A 21 9.63 -6.23 -0.93
CA TYR A 21 9.17 -7.22 0.04
C TYR A 21 10.23 -8.29 0.33
N ARG A 22 10.11 -8.94 1.49
CA ARG A 22 10.97 -10.03 1.94
C ARG A 22 10.50 -11.36 1.36
N LYS A 23 11.07 -11.73 0.21
CA LYS A 23 10.70 -12.94 -0.53
C LYS A 23 10.75 -14.21 0.33
N ASP A 24 11.72 -14.32 1.22
CA ASP A 24 11.87 -15.44 2.15
C ASP A 24 10.66 -15.62 3.08
N LEU A 25 10.02 -14.53 3.53
CA LEU A 25 8.80 -14.62 4.35
C LEU A 25 7.60 -15.16 3.55
N PHE A 26 7.54 -14.92 2.25
CA PHE A 26 6.47 -15.42 1.38
C PHE A 26 6.71 -16.87 0.96
N GLU A 27 7.96 -17.34 0.96
CA GLU A 27 8.32 -18.72 0.62
C GLU A 27 8.34 -19.66 1.85
N ASP A 28 8.26 -19.10 3.06
CA ASP A 28 8.18 -19.88 4.29
C ASP A 28 6.86 -20.67 4.38
N SER A 29 6.98 -22.00 4.47
CA SER A 29 5.83 -22.92 4.46
C SER A 29 4.96 -22.82 5.72
N PHE A 30 5.55 -22.44 6.86
CA PHE A 30 4.82 -22.23 8.10
C PHE A 30 3.97 -20.97 8.01
N LEU A 31 4.53 -19.87 7.49
CA LEU A 31 3.81 -18.62 7.28
C LEU A 31 2.70 -18.78 6.23
N GLN A 32 2.96 -19.47 5.11
CA GLN A 32 1.95 -19.78 4.10
C GLN A 32 0.77 -20.56 4.70
N ARG A 33 1.04 -21.58 5.51
CA ARG A 33 0.01 -22.38 6.17
C ARG A 33 -0.79 -21.56 7.17
N ARG A 34 -0.11 -20.79 8.03
CA ARG A 34 -0.75 -19.91 9.02
C ARG A 34 -1.66 -18.88 8.37
N TYR A 35 -1.17 -18.22 7.32
CA TYR A 35 -1.95 -17.25 6.57
C TYR A 35 -3.19 -17.91 5.96
N PHE A 36 -3.04 -19.08 5.31
CA PHE A 36 -4.16 -19.83 4.75
C PHE A 36 -5.17 -20.27 5.82
N GLU A 37 -4.71 -20.69 7.00
CA GLU A 37 -5.60 -21.08 8.10
C GLU A 37 -6.48 -19.90 8.55
N LYS A 38 -5.90 -18.69 8.65
CA LYS A 38 -6.58 -17.44 9.05
C LYS A 38 -7.51 -16.89 7.96
N THR A 39 -7.06 -16.81 6.71
CA THR A 39 -7.73 -16.05 5.64
C THR A 39 -8.39 -16.91 4.57
N LYS A 40 -8.09 -18.22 4.54
CA LYS A 40 -8.43 -19.17 3.46
C LYS A 40 -7.88 -18.76 2.09
N ARG A 41 -6.85 -17.89 2.05
CA ARG A 41 -6.17 -17.43 0.85
C ARG A 41 -4.71 -17.81 0.87
N LYS A 42 -4.08 -17.91 -0.31
CA LYS A 42 -2.64 -18.16 -0.43
C LYS A 42 -1.88 -16.89 -0.08
N LEU A 43 -0.76 -17.04 0.65
CA LEU A 43 0.16 -15.95 0.93
C LEU A 43 0.88 -15.56 -0.37
N THR A 44 0.48 -14.45 -0.96
CA THR A 44 1.03 -13.94 -2.23
C THR A 44 1.21 -12.43 -2.17
N VAL A 45 2.06 -11.87 -3.04
CA VAL A 45 2.26 -10.41 -3.14
C VAL A 45 0.92 -9.72 -3.39
N PRO A 46 0.57 -8.67 -2.62
CA PRO A 46 -0.73 -8.03 -2.69
C PRO A 46 -0.93 -7.33 -4.04
N LYS A 47 -2.15 -7.38 -4.55
CA LYS A 47 -2.56 -6.74 -5.80
C LYS A 47 -3.57 -5.61 -5.60
N SER A 48 -4.02 -5.40 -4.37
CA SER A 48 -4.89 -4.30 -3.96
C SER A 48 -4.45 -3.75 -2.60
N TYR A 49 -4.87 -2.53 -2.26
CA TYR A 49 -4.58 -1.97 -0.94
C TYR A 49 -5.23 -2.77 0.19
N GLN A 50 -6.42 -3.31 -0.04
CA GLN A 50 -7.07 -4.19 0.93
C GLN A 50 -6.24 -5.45 1.24
N GLU A 51 -5.65 -6.08 0.23
CA GLU A 51 -4.74 -7.22 0.43
C GLU A 51 -3.44 -6.79 1.13
N PHE A 52 -2.94 -5.59 0.81
CA PHE A 52 -1.76 -5.03 1.45
C PHE A 52 -1.98 -4.77 2.94
N ASP A 53 -3.14 -4.24 3.33
CA ASP A 53 -3.47 -3.97 4.73
C ASP A 53 -3.63 -5.27 5.53
N GLU A 54 -4.32 -6.26 4.98
CA GLU A 54 -4.43 -7.58 5.63
C GLU A 54 -3.05 -8.24 5.83
N LEU A 55 -2.17 -8.15 4.83
CA LEU A 55 -0.81 -8.67 4.96
C LEU A 55 -0.01 -7.87 5.99
N SER A 56 -0.20 -6.56 6.02
CA SER A 56 0.46 -5.69 7.01
C SER A 56 0.04 -6.07 8.43
N GLU A 57 -1.23 -6.31 8.67
CA GLU A 57 -1.72 -6.83 9.96
C GLU A 57 -1.15 -8.23 10.26
N PHE A 58 -1.15 -9.14 9.28
CA PHE A 58 -0.61 -10.48 9.46
C PHE A 58 0.87 -10.49 9.87
N PHE A 59 1.66 -9.55 9.34
CA PHE A 59 3.09 -9.38 9.64
C PHE A 59 3.37 -8.34 10.75
N THR A 60 2.36 -7.85 11.47
CA THR A 60 2.57 -6.93 12.60
C THR A 60 2.46 -7.68 13.92
N LEU A 61 3.45 -7.54 14.80
CA LEU A 61 3.53 -8.32 16.04
C LEU A 61 2.38 -8.03 17.00
N THR A 62 1.91 -6.78 17.06
CA THR A 62 0.77 -6.38 17.92
C THR A 62 -0.55 -7.01 17.46
N GLU A 63 -0.72 -7.20 16.15
CA GLU A 63 -1.93 -7.77 15.54
C GLU A 63 -1.86 -9.31 15.42
N ASN A 64 -0.65 -9.85 15.34
CA ASN A 64 -0.37 -11.27 15.24
C ASN A 64 0.83 -11.62 16.13
N PRO A 65 0.63 -12.23 17.32
CA PRO A 65 1.71 -12.62 18.23
C PRO A 65 2.74 -13.60 17.64
N PHE A 66 2.39 -14.25 16.52
CA PHE A 66 3.27 -15.17 15.79
C PHE A 66 3.95 -14.52 14.59
N SER A 67 3.81 -13.21 14.42
CA SER A 67 4.49 -12.48 13.37
C SER A 67 6.01 -12.57 13.56
N PRO A 68 6.78 -12.84 12.48
CA PRO A 68 8.24 -12.81 12.51
C PRO A 68 8.80 -11.38 12.54
N THR A 69 7.96 -10.36 12.36
CA THR A 69 8.33 -8.95 12.21
C THR A 69 7.58 -8.08 13.21
N LEU A 70 8.24 -7.01 13.67
CA LEU A 70 7.62 -6.03 14.57
C LEU A 70 6.49 -5.28 13.88
N TYR A 71 6.73 -4.83 12.64
CA TYR A 71 5.78 -4.12 11.78
C TYR A 71 5.68 -4.84 10.44
N GLY A 72 4.46 -4.95 9.90
CA GLY A 72 4.22 -5.64 8.63
C GLY A 72 4.62 -4.84 7.39
N HIS A 73 4.80 -3.53 7.52
CA HIS A 73 5.38 -2.68 6.49
C HIS A 73 6.08 -1.47 7.12
N SER A 74 6.79 -0.71 6.29
CA SER A 74 7.37 0.58 6.69
C SER A 74 7.29 1.56 5.53
N LEU A 75 7.12 2.85 5.86
CA LEU A 75 7.02 3.93 4.88
C LEU A 75 7.90 5.10 5.33
N ALA A 76 8.51 5.77 4.36
CA ALA A 76 9.35 6.94 4.59
C ALA A 76 8.52 8.23 4.46
N LEU A 77 7.73 8.57 5.49
CA LEU A 77 6.81 9.71 5.52
C LEU A 77 7.47 11.03 5.95
N SER A 78 8.68 11.32 5.47
CA SER A 78 9.47 12.46 5.96
C SER A 78 9.03 13.85 5.47
N SER A 79 7.99 13.95 4.64
CA SER A 79 7.48 15.22 4.10
C SER A 79 6.02 15.10 3.65
N SER A 80 5.32 16.23 3.57
CA SER A 80 3.94 16.30 3.08
C SER A 80 3.79 15.79 1.64
N VAL A 81 4.78 16.03 0.78
CA VAL A 81 4.80 15.51 -0.59
C VAL A 81 4.84 13.97 -0.57
N ARG A 82 5.66 13.37 0.29
CA ARG A 82 5.73 11.90 0.41
C ARG A 82 4.45 11.31 1.00
N ALA A 83 3.82 12.00 1.95
CA ALA A 83 2.52 11.61 2.48
C ALA A 83 1.43 11.66 1.39
N ALA A 84 1.42 12.70 0.56
CA ALA A 84 0.52 12.79 -0.59
C ALA A 84 0.77 11.66 -1.60
N CYS A 85 2.03 11.31 -1.87
CA CYS A 85 2.37 10.19 -2.75
C CYS A 85 1.86 8.83 -2.22
N GLU A 86 1.77 8.63 -0.90
CA GLU A 86 1.15 7.43 -0.33
C GLU A 86 -0.39 7.49 -0.41
N PHE A 87 -0.97 8.64 -0.09
CA PHE A 87 -2.42 8.82 -0.04
C PHE A 87 -3.10 8.73 -1.42
N ILE A 88 -2.55 9.41 -2.43
CA ILE A 88 -3.19 9.56 -3.74
C ILE A 88 -3.47 8.21 -4.41
N PRO A 89 -2.53 7.24 -4.47
CA PRO A 89 -2.79 5.92 -5.02
C PRO A 89 -3.95 5.18 -4.34
N ARG A 90 -4.02 5.20 -3.01
CA ARG A 90 -5.11 4.58 -2.25
C ARG A 90 -6.45 5.23 -2.55
N PHE A 91 -6.48 6.57 -2.50
CA PHE A 91 -7.66 7.34 -2.86
C PHE A 91 -8.13 7.03 -4.29
N ARG A 92 -7.21 6.90 -5.25
CA ARG A 92 -7.55 6.55 -6.65
C ARG A 92 -8.12 5.14 -6.78
N GLU A 93 -7.61 4.16 -6.05
CA GLU A 93 -8.19 2.80 -6.04
C GLU A 93 -9.64 2.83 -5.53
N ARG A 94 -9.88 3.50 -4.40
CA ARG A 94 -11.21 3.67 -3.81
C ARG A 94 -12.17 4.45 -4.70
N LEU A 95 -11.70 5.51 -5.33
CA LEU A 95 -12.47 6.32 -6.28
C LEU A 95 -12.86 5.51 -7.53
N ALA A 96 -11.96 4.64 -8.01
CA ALA A 96 -12.27 3.72 -9.11
C ALA A 96 -13.36 2.71 -8.71
N GLN A 97 -13.29 2.16 -7.50
CA GLN A 97 -14.29 1.24 -6.95
C GLN A 97 -15.66 1.93 -6.72
N SER A 98 -15.66 3.22 -6.38
CA SER A 98 -16.87 4.00 -6.08
C SER A 98 -17.55 4.61 -7.33
N ARG A 99 -17.13 4.24 -8.55
CA ARG A 99 -17.59 4.84 -9.82
C ARG A 99 -17.40 6.35 -9.86
N MET A 100 -16.22 6.83 -9.45
CA MET A 100 -15.85 8.25 -9.40
C MET A 100 -16.68 9.08 -8.41
N ASN A 101 -17.21 8.45 -7.36
CA ASN A 101 -17.91 9.18 -6.30
C ASN A 101 -16.90 9.75 -5.29
N LEU A 102 -16.78 11.09 -5.26
CA LEU A 102 -15.90 11.83 -4.35
C LEU A 102 -16.30 11.74 -2.87
N ALA A 103 -17.51 11.27 -2.56
CA ALA A 103 -17.94 11.01 -1.18
C ALA A 103 -17.09 9.94 -0.46
N VAL A 104 -16.21 9.24 -1.19
CA VAL A 104 -15.23 8.31 -0.61
C VAL A 104 -14.06 9.01 0.09
N LEU A 105 -13.80 10.28 -0.23
CA LEU A 105 -12.65 11.02 0.30
C LEU A 105 -12.56 11.02 1.84
N PRO A 106 -13.64 11.31 2.60
CA PRO A 106 -13.59 11.30 4.06
C PRO A 106 -13.27 9.91 4.63
N GLN A 107 -13.76 8.85 3.97
CA GLN A 107 -13.53 7.46 4.39
C GLN A 107 -12.07 7.04 4.22
N VAL A 108 -11.41 7.54 3.16
CA VAL A 108 -9.97 7.28 2.97
C VAL A 108 -9.14 8.08 3.95
N LEU A 109 -9.53 9.31 4.27
CA LEU A 109 -8.79 10.14 5.23
C LEU A 109 -8.78 9.55 6.64
N THR A 110 -9.86 8.89 7.07
CA THR A 110 -9.90 8.20 8.37
C THR A 110 -8.93 7.03 8.48
N GLU A 111 -8.39 6.50 7.38
CA GLU A 111 -7.34 5.46 7.40
C GLU A 111 -5.97 6.04 7.82
N TYR A 112 -5.84 7.37 7.92
CA TYR A 112 -4.60 8.10 8.21
C TYR A 112 -4.68 8.98 9.47
N GLU A 113 -5.76 8.90 10.25
CA GLU A 113 -5.94 9.57 11.56
C GLU A 113 -5.59 8.63 12.72
#